data_AF-A0A925B8U1-F1
#
_entry.id   AF-A0A925B8U1-F1
#
_cell.length_a   1.000
_cell.length_b   1.000
_cell.length_c   1.000
_cell.angle_alpha   90.00
_cell.angle_beta   90.00
_cell.angle_gamma   90.00
#
_symmetry.space_group_name_H-M   'P 1'
#
loop_
_entity.id
_entity.type
_entity.pdbx_description
1 polymer ?
#
loop_
_entity_poly.entity_id
_entity_poly.type
_entity_poly.pdbx_seq_one_letter_code
_entity_poly.pdbx_strand_id
1 'polypeptide(L)'
;ALAALSAGAPGRAVALAADQGIAIAALVAGVLHDTPAIPVLRAHEVADKLARNEAGFATFMDLLRDGIGMAIRNTIRGEADTAQQRLAAVRPLAEWGDLWHALTRLQDDTERFNLDKRHAIVSGLDMLNTP
;
A
#
# COMPACT_ATOMS: atom_id res chain seq x y z
N ALA A 1 -13.61 -19.52 -5.37
CA ALA A 1 -12.17 -19.44 -5.71
C ALA A 1 -11.59 -18.04 -5.46
N LEU A 2 -12.24 -16.94 -5.90
CA LEU A 2 -11.79 -15.57 -5.61
C LEU A 2 -11.89 -15.16 -4.14
N ALA A 3 -12.86 -15.71 -3.38
CA ALA A 3 -13.07 -15.41 -1.96
C ALA A 3 -11.94 -15.89 -1.02
N ALA A 4 -11.19 -16.93 -1.39
CA ALA A 4 -10.05 -17.43 -0.63
C ALA A 4 -8.78 -16.62 -0.90
N LEU A 5 -8.66 -16.05 -2.10
CA LEU A 5 -7.59 -15.11 -2.48
C LEU A 5 -7.82 -13.68 -1.96
N SER A 6 -9.07 -13.36 -1.57
CA SER A 6 -9.42 -12.04 -1.06
C SER A 6 -9.27 -11.89 0.45
N ALA A 7 -8.95 -12.96 1.22
CA ALA A 7 -8.69 -12.91 2.66
C ALA A 7 -9.65 -11.99 3.48
N GLY A 8 -10.92 -11.93 3.07
CA GLY A 8 -11.94 -11.09 3.71
C GLY A 8 -11.99 -9.61 3.30
N ALA A 9 -11.21 -9.15 2.32
CA ALA A 9 -11.25 -7.78 1.79
C ALA A 9 -12.08 -7.71 0.49
N PRO A 10 -13.33 -7.23 0.53
CA PRO A 10 -14.21 -7.15 -0.64
C PRO A 10 -13.63 -6.27 -1.78
N GLY A 11 -12.80 -5.27 -1.46
CA GLY A 11 -12.10 -4.45 -2.47
C GLY A 11 -11.10 -5.25 -3.31
N ARG A 12 -10.46 -6.28 -2.72
CA ARG A 12 -9.48 -7.16 -3.40
C ARG A 12 -10.14 -8.06 -4.44
N ALA A 13 -11.36 -8.52 -4.21
CA ALA A 13 -12.12 -9.33 -5.17
C ALA A 13 -12.60 -8.51 -6.39
N VAL A 14 -12.90 -7.22 -6.19
CA VAL A 14 -13.34 -6.31 -7.26
C VAL A 14 -12.14 -5.78 -8.06
N ALA A 15 -11.04 -5.42 -7.41
CA ALA A 15 -9.82 -4.94 -8.09
C ALA A 15 -9.08 -6.05 -8.86
N LEU A 16 -8.98 -7.28 -8.31
CA LEU A 16 -8.32 -8.41 -8.99
C LEU A 16 -9.10 -8.94 -10.20
N ALA A 17 -10.39 -8.61 -10.34
CA ALA A 17 -11.19 -9.00 -11.50
C ALA A 17 -10.83 -8.19 -12.77
N ALA A 18 -10.06 -7.11 -12.64
CA ALA A 18 -9.51 -6.34 -13.75
C ALA A 18 -8.00 -6.64 -13.93
N ASP A 19 -7.56 -6.85 -15.17
CA ASP A 19 -6.17 -7.15 -15.54
C ASP A 19 -5.17 -6.13 -14.97
N GLN A 20 -5.58 -4.86 -14.88
CA GLN A 20 -4.77 -3.78 -14.31
C GLN A 20 -4.64 -3.82 -12.78
N GLY A 21 -5.61 -4.41 -12.07
CA GLY A 21 -5.56 -4.50 -10.61
C GLY A 21 -4.53 -5.51 -10.11
N ILE A 22 -4.25 -6.57 -10.89
CA ILE A 22 -3.20 -7.54 -10.59
C ILE A 22 -1.81 -6.88 -10.66
N ALA A 23 -1.56 -6.06 -11.70
CA ALA A 23 -0.29 -5.34 -11.84
C ALA A 23 -0.05 -4.36 -10.70
N ILE A 24 -1.09 -3.64 -10.26
CA ILE A 24 -0.99 -2.71 -9.12
C ILE A 24 -0.77 -3.47 -7.80
N ALA A 25 -1.46 -4.60 -7.61
CA ALA A 25 -1.25 -5.45 -6.43
C ALA A 25 0.20 -5.97 -6.36
N ALA A 26 0.80 -6.35 -7.49
CA ALA A 26 2.21 -6.75 -7.56
C ALA A 26 3.16 -5.57 -7.22
N LEU A 27 2.84 -4.35 -7.65
CA LEU A 27 3.61 -3.15 -7.27
C LEU A 27 3.55 -2.91 -5.76
N VAL A 28 2.37 -3.01 -5.15
CA VAL A 28 2.19 -2.87 -3.69
C VAL A 28 2.99 -3.94 -2.94
N ALA A 29 2.92 -5.20 -3.37
CA ALA A 29 3.67 -6.28 -2.74
C ALA A 29 5.19 -6.02 -2.77
N GLY A 30 5.72 -5.51 -3.90
CA GLY A 30 7.13 -5.11 -3.99
C GLY A 30 7.49 -3.96 -3.06
N VAL A 31 6.66 -2.91 -3.00
CA VAL A 31 6.87 -1.77 -2.09
C VAL A 31 6.91 -2.21 -0.62
N LEU A 32 5.96 -3.05 -0.20
CA LEU A 32 5.90 -3.56 1.18
C LEU A 32 7.10 -4.46 1.49
N HIS A 33 7.61 -5.19 0.50
CA HIS A 33 8.83 -5.98 0.65
C HIS A 33 10.08 -5.11 0.82
N ASP A 34 10.18 -4.02 0.07
CA ASP A 34 11.33 -3.09 0.08
C ASP A 34 11.34 -2.18 1.33
N THR A 35 10.25 -2.12 2.11
CA THR A 35 10.15 -1.30 3.33
C THR A 35 11.07 -1.82 4.45
N PRO A 36 11.83 -0.96 5.15
CA PRO A 36 11.84 0.51 5.15
C PRO A 36 12.93 1.13 4.26
N ALA A 37 13.44 0.39 3.28
CA ALA A 37 14.56 0.80 2.43
C ALA A 37 14.12 0.95 0.96
N ILE A 38 12.97 1.60 0.73
CA ILE A 38 12.45 1.84 -0.63
C ILE A 38 13.37 2.87 -1.30
N PRO A 39 14.07 2.52 -2.40
CA PRO A 39 14.92 3.47 -3.10
C PRO A 39 14.11 4.61 -3.72
N VAL A 40 14.65 5.84 -3.71
CA VAL A 40 13.99 7.01 -4.33
C VAL A 40 13.62 6.76 -5.79
N LEU A 41 14.52 6.13 -6.55
CA LEU A 41 14.25 5.75 -7.94
C LEU A 41 13.04 4.81 -8.06
N ARG A 42 12.92 3.84 -7.14
CA ARG A 42 11.80 2.89 -7.10
C ARG A 42 10.47 3.60 -6.85
N ALA A 43 10.46 4.60 -5.97
CA ALA A 43 9.28 5.40 -5.69
C ALA A 43 8.78 6.15 -6.93
N HIS A 44 9.70 6.77 -7.68
CA HIS A 44 9.37 7.45 -8.94
C HIS A 44 8.89 6.48 -10.02
N GLU A 45 9.50 5.30 -10.15
CA GLU A 45 9.02 4.28 -11.10
C GLU A 45 7.60 3.79 -10.79
N VAL A 46 7.26 3.66 -9.50
CA VAL A 46 5.88 3.32 -9.09
C VAL A 46 4.94 4.45 -9.51
N ALA A 47 5.28 5.70 -9.22
CA ALA A 47 4.49 6.85 -9.64
C ALA A 47 4.30 6.94 -11.17
N ASP A 48 5.35 6.65 -11.96
CA ASP A 48 5.31 6.59 -13.42
C ASP A 48 4.36 5.51 -13.94
N LYS A 49 4.39 4.32 -13.33
CA LYS A 49 3.50 3.21 -13.72
C LYS A 49 2.05 3.53 -13.40
N LEU A 50 1.77 4.13 -12.24
CA LEU A 50 0.41 4.47 -11.82
C LEU A 50 -0.19 5.62 -12.62
N ALA A 51 0.63 6.59 -13.07
CA ALA A 51 0.17 7.71 -13.89
C ALA A 51 -0.45 7.29 -15.24
N ARG A 52 -0.20 6.06 -15.71
CA ARG A 52 -0.78 5.51 -16.94
C ARG A 52 -2.23 5.03 -16.79
N ASN A 53 -2.73 4.96 -15.55
CA ASN A 53 -4.07 4.51 -15.23
C ASN A 53 -4.78 5.58 -14.41
N GLU A 54 -5.94 6.03 -14.87
CA GLU A 54 -6.76 7.03 -14.20
C GLU A 54 -7.13 6.65 -12.75
N ALA A 55 -7.46 5.37 -12.53
CA ALA A 55 -7.76 4.78 -11.23
C ALA A 55 -6.51 4.22 -10.50
N GLY A 56 -5.32 4.35 -11.11
CA GLY A 56 -4.09 3.73 -10.62
C GLY A 56 -3.69 4.22 -9.24
N PHE A 57 -3.78 5.53 -9.01
CA PHE A 57 -3.47 6.15 -7.72
C PHE A 57 -4.36 5.63 -6.58
N ALA A 58 -5.69 5.75 -6.74
CA ALA A 58 -6.67 5.33 -5.74
C ALA A 58 -6.52 3.84 -5.41
N THR A 59 -6.45 3.00 -6.46
CA THR A 59 -6.30 1.55 -6.32
C THR A 59 -5.00 1.19 -5.59
N PHE A 60 -3.89 1.87 -5.90
CA PHE A 60 -2.62 1.64 -5.23
C PHE A 60 -2.68 2.02 -3.75
N MET A 61 -3.21 3.20 -3.41
CA MET A 61 -3.29 3.66 -2.02
C MET A 61 -4.21 2.77 -1.17
N ASP A 62 -5.33 2.32 -1.74
CA ASP A 62 -6.24 1.38 -1.08
C ASP A 62 -5.56 0.04 -0.81
N LEU A 63 -4.91 -0.55 -1.82
CA LEU A 63 -4.21 -1.82 -1.70
C LEU A 63 -3.00 -1.73 -0.76
N LEU A 64 -2.27 -0.60 -0.78
CA LEU A 64 -1.14 -0.36 0.09
C LEU A 64 -1.57 -0.33 1.54
N ARG A 65 -2.61 0.46 1.85
CA ARG A 65 -3.21 0.52 3.17
C ARG A 65 -3.67 -0.89 3.57
N ASP A 66 -4.53 -1.54 2.80
CA ASP A 66 -5.01 -2.90 3.10
C ASP A 66 -3.88 -3.89 3.40
N GLY A 67 -2.78 -3.85 2.63
CA GLY A 67 -1.60 -4.68 2.84
C GLY A 67 -0.94 -4.46 4.20
N ILE A 68 -0.76 -3.20 4.61
CA ILE A 68 -0.24 -2.82 5.92
C ILE A 68 -1.17 -3.34 7.02
N GLY A 69 -2.47 -3.05 6.91
CA GLY A 69 -3.46 -3.46 7.91
C GLY A 69 -3.53 -4.98 8.07
N MET A 70 -3.40 -5.73 6.98
CA MET A 70 -3.33 -7.19 7.00
C MET A 70 -2.06 -7.68 7.71
N ALA A 71 -0.88 -7.14 7.38
CA ALA A 71 0.37 -7.56 8.00
C ALA A 71 0.35 -7.35 9.53
N ILE A 72 -0.18 -6.21 9.98
CA ILE A 72 -0.31 -5.89 11.40
C ILE A 72 -1.30 -6.84 12.07
N ARG A 73 -2.50 -7.03 11.51
CA ARG A 73 -3.52 -7.94 12.08
C ARG A 73 -3.00 -9.37 12.18
N ASN A 74 -2.33 -9.87 11.15
CA ASN A 74 -1.77 -11.21 11.15
C ASN A 74 -0.65 -11.34 12.19
N THR A 75 0.15 -10.30 12.38
CA THR A 75 1.23 -10.29 13.40
C THR A 75 0.64 -10.36 14.80
N ILE A 76 -0.40 -9.57 15.09
CA ILE A 76 -1.10 -9.59 16.39
C ILE A 76 -1.75 -10.97 16.65
N ARG A 77 -2.26 -11.64 15.60
CA ARG A 77 -2.86 -12.97 15.71
C ARG A 77 -1.85 -14.12 15.78
N GLY A 78 -0.56 -13.86 15.55
CA GLY A 78 0.46 -14.90 15.44
C GLY A 78 0.39 -15.71 14.14
N GLU A 79 -0.34 -15.22 13.13
CA GLU A 79 -0.56 -15.87 11.82
C GLU A 79 0.31 -15.25 10.72
N ALA A 80 1.14 -14.24 11.05
CA ALA A 80 1.97 -13.55 10.09
C ALA A 80 3.08 -14.45 9.54
N ASP A 81 3.24 -14.42 8.21
CA ASP A 81 4.42 -14.98 7.57
C ASP A 81 5.68 -14.15 7.88
N THR A 82 6.86 -14.65 7.49
CA THR A 82 8.15 -13.99 7.75
C THR A 82 8.24 -12.59 7.15
N ALA A 83 7.58 -12.33 6.02
CA ALA A 83 7.61 -11.00 5.40
C ALA A 83 6.74 -10.01 6.16
N GLN A 84 5.55 -10.43 6.57
CA GLN A 84 4.64 -9.64 7.39
C GLN A 84 5.23 -9.33 8.77
N GLN A 85 5.90 -10.30 9.40
CA GLN A 85 6.61 -10.09 10.67
C GLN A 85 7.73 -9.07 10.53
N ARG A 86 8.54 -9.14 9.46
CA ARG A 86 9.60 -8.17 9.20
C ARG A 86 9.03 -6.77 9.01
N LEU A 87 7.97 -6.65 8.21
CA LEU A 87 7.29 -5.37 8.01
C LEU A 87 6.79 -4.82 9.34
N ALA A 88 6.03 -5.60 10.11
CA ALA A 88 5.48 -5.15 11.39
C ALA A 88 6.57 -4.75 12.41
N ALA A 89 7.77 -5.33 12.32
CA ALA A 89 8.91 -5.02 13.17
C ALA A 89 9.65 -3.72 12.80
N VAL A 90 9.33 -3.09 11.66
CA VAL A 90 9.96 -1.83 11.21
C VAL A 90 9.73 -0.69 12.21
N ARG A 91 8.55 -0.66 12.83
CA ARG A 91 8.14 0.38 13.78
C ARG A 91 7.20 -0.18 14.85
N PRO A 92 7.06 0.48 16.02
CA PRO A 92 6.11 0.08 17.05
C PRO A 92 4.66 -0.07 16.52
N LEU A 93 3.92 -1.05 17.04
CA LEU A 93 2.53 -1.32 16.65
C LEU A 93 1.61 -0.10 16.77
N ALA A 94 1.85 0.79 17.73
CA ALA A 94 1.07 2.01 17.92
C ALA A 94 1.25 3.01 16.75
N GLU A 95 2.47 3.14 16.22
CA GLU A 95 2.82 4.12 15.18
C GLU A 95 2.28 3.72 13.80
N TRP A 96 1.96 2.43 13.60
CA TRP A 96 1.27 1.99 12.40
C TRP A 96 -0.12 2.62 12.23
N GLY A 97 -0.82 2.93 13.32
CA GLY A 97 -2.09 3.64 13.27
C GLY A 97 -1.93 5.06 12.71
N ASP A 98 -0.92 5.77 13.20
CA ASP A 98 -0.60 7.13 12.75
C ASP A 98 -0.20 7.16 11.27
N LEU A 99 0.64 6.22 10.84
CA LEU A 99 1.01 6.06 9.44
C LEU A 99 -0.21 5.76 8.56
N TRP A 100 -1.11 4.85 8.99
CA TRP A 100 -2.35 4.57 8.26
C TRP A 100 -3.22 5.82 8.09
N HIS A 101 -3.37 6.60 9.16
CA HIS A 101 -4.12 7.87 9.12
C HIS A 101 -3.44 8.90 8.20
N ALA A 102 -2.11 9.00 8.24
CA ALA A 102 -1.35 9.89 7.35
C ALA A 102 -1.54 9.53 5.88
N LEU A 103 -1.42 8.25 5.53
CA LEU A 103 -1.65 7.76 4.15
C LEU A 103 -3.09 8.00 3.69
N THR A 104 -4.07 7.83 4.58
CA THR A 104 -5.48 8.10 4.28
C THR A 104 -5.72 9.58 3.99
N ARG A 105 -5.22 10.46 4.86
CA ARG A 105 -5.32 11.91 4.65
C ARG A 105 -4.64 12.34 3.36
N LEU A 106 -3.47 11.78 3.06
CA LEU A 106 -2.74 12.06 1.82
C LEU A 106 -3.55 11.71 0.58
N GLN A 107 -4.21 10.55 0.56
CA GLN A 107 -5.11 10.17 -0.54
C GLN A 107 -6.30 11.12 -0.65
N ASP A 108 -7.02 11.32 0.46
CA ASP A 108 -8.23 12.14 0.50
C ASP A 108 -7.97 13.58 0.05
N ASP A 109 -6.89 14.20 0.54
CA ASP A 109 -6.49 15.56 0.16
C ASP A 109 -6.05 15.62 -1.31
N THR A 110 -5.31 14.61 -1.79
CA THR A 110 -4.88 14.54 -3.19
C THR A 110 -6.07 14.48 -4.14
N GLU A 111 -7.08 13.67 -3.82
CA GLU A 111 -8.27 13.54 -4.65
C GLU A 111 -9.19 14.76 -4.52
N ARG A 112 -9.42 15.24 -3.30
CA ARG A 112 -10.30 16.39 -3.02
C ARG A 112 -9.80 17.68 -3.66
N PHE A 113 -8.50 17.91 -3.64
CA PHE A 113 -7.88 19.14 -4.16
C PHE A 113 -7.22 18.94 -5.54
N ASN A 114 -7.40 17.77 -6.16
CA ASN A 114 -6.80 17.39 -7.45
C ASN A 114 -5.29 17.69 -7.51
N LEU A 115 -4.57 17.30 -6.44
CA LEU A 115 -3.13 17.51 -6.32
C LEU A 115 -2.36 16.55 -7.24
N ASP A 116 -1.05 16.78 -7.37
CA ASP A 116 -0.17 15.91 -8.14
C ASP A 116 -0.09 14.51 -7.50
N LYS A 117 -0.76 13.55 -8.14
CA LYS A 117 -0.79 12.14 -7.74
C LYS A 117 0.60 11.49 -7.71
N ARG A 118 1.53 11.89 -8.58
CA ARG A 118 2.89 11.35 -8.59
C ARG A 118 3.65 11.79 -7.34
N HIS A 119 3.53 13.09 -7.00
CA HIS A 119 4.11 13.62 -5.78
C HIS A 119 3.51 12.94 -4.56
N ALA A 120 2.19 12.75 -4.51
CA ALA A 120 1.53 12.04 -3.43
C ALA A 120 2.04 10.59 -3.25
N ILE A 121 2.26 9.84 -4.35
CA ILE A 121 2.85 8.49 -4.26
C ILE A 121 4.25 8.54 -3.65
N VAL A 122 5.13 9.42 -4.13
CA VAL A 122 6.50 9.53 -3.60
C VAL A 122 6.48 9.89 -2.12
N SER A 123 5.67 10.85 -1.72
CA SER A 123 5.51 11.26 -0.31
C SER A 123 4.96 10.13 0.56
N GLY A 124 3.98 9.37 0.08
CA GLY A 124 3.44 8.22 0.82
C GLY A 124 4.45 7.08 0.99
N LEU A 125 5.32 6.85 -0.01
CA LEU A 125 6.39 5.87 0.10
C LEU A 125 7.52 6.34 1.03
N ASP A 126 7.80 7.63 1.09
CA ASP A 126 8.76 8.20 2.04
C ASP A 126 8.31 8.08 3.50
N MET A 127 7.00 8.22 3.75
CA MET A 127 6.41 7.94 5.07
C MET A 127 6.65 6.49 5.53
N LEU A 128 6.71 5.53 4.60
CA LEU A 128 7.01 4.12 4.92
C LEU A 128 8.47 3.88 5.29
N ASN A 129 9.39 4.64 4.69
CA ASN A 129 10.83 4.56 4.95
C ASN A 129 11.22 5.16 6.30
N THR A 130 10.45 6.13 6.80
CA THR A 130 10.71 6.78 8.08
C THR A 130 10.22 5.88 9.21
N PRO A 131 11.07 5.33 10.08
CA PRO A 131 10.67 4.43 11.18
C PRO A 131 9.70 5.13 12.13
#